data_AF-A0A2V8ITY5-F1
#
_entry.id   AF-A0A2V8ITY5-F1
#
_cell.length_a   1.000
_cell.length_b   1.000
_cell.length_c   1.000
_cell.angle_alpha   90.00
_cell.angle_beta   90.00
_cell.angle_gamma   90.00
#
_symmetry.space_group_name_H-M   'P 1'
#
loop_
_entity.id
_entity.type
_entity.pdbx_description
1 polymer ?
#
loop_
_entity_poly.entity_id
_entity_poly.type
_entity_poly.pdbx_seq_one_letter_code
_entity_poly.pdbx_strand_id
1 'polypeptide(L)' 'MANQVRSLAKRRRVSANRILVELVEDGIELQKQKEKAFFDLAERFRSAADPKEVERLGEELGQMMFGK' A
#
# COMPACT_ATOMS: atom_id res chain seq x y z
N MET A 1 11.22 16.18 3.43
CA MET A 1 11.63 15.17 2.43
C MET A 1 13.11 15.28 2.06
N ALA A 2 13.59 16.40 1.50
CA ALA A 2 15.00 16.55 1.08
C ALA A 2 16.04 16.27 2.19
N ASN A 3 15.79 16.70 3.43
CA ASN A 3 16.69 16.44 4.56
C ASN A 3 16.75 14.96 4.98
N GLN A 4 15.62 14.24 4.88
CA GLN A 4 15.55 12.81 5.20
C GLN A 4 16.29 11.97 4.15
N VAL A 5 16.11 12.31 2.86
CA VAL A 5 16.83 11.68 1.74
C VAL A 5 18.34 11.88 1.88
N ARG A 6 18.80 13.11 2.16
CA ARG A 6 20.23 13.40 2.37
C ARG A 6 20.80 12.68 3.59
N SER A 7 20.05 12.63 4.70
CA SER A 7 20.46 11.89 5.90
C SER A 7 20.60 10.39 5.62
N LEU A 8 19.63 9.80 4.92
CA LEU A 8 19.64 8.38 4.55
C LEU A 8 20.77 8.06 3.57
N ALA A 9 20.98 8.91 2.57
CA ALA A 9 22.08 8.82 1.61
C ALA A 9 23.45 8.83 2.32
N LYS A 10 23.65 9.76 3.28
CA LYS A 10 24.87 9.82 4.10
C LYS A 10 25.06 8.56 4.95
N ARG A 11 23.99 8.07 5.61
CA ARG A 11 24.05 6.83 6.41
C ARG A 11 24.40 5.60 5.57
N ARG A 12 23.82 5.49 4.37
CA ARG A 12 24.02 4.36 3.44
C ARG A 12 25.23 4.52 2.51
N ARG A 13 25.96 5.64 2.57
CA ARG A 13 27.11 5.99 1.70
C ARG A 13 26.78 5.90 0.21
N VAL A 14 25.58 6.32 -0.18
CA VAL A 14 25.12 6.38 -1.58
C VAL A 14 24.70 7.81 -1.94
N SER A 15 24.47 8.09 -3.23
CA SER A 15 23.98 9.39 -3.67
C SER A 15 22.51 9.61 -3.26
N ALA A 16 22.12 10.87 -3.10
CA ALA A 16 20.73 11.23 -2.83
C ALA A 16 19.79 10.78 -3.97
N ASN A 17 20.25 10.83 -5.23
CA ASN A 17 19.47 10.35 -6.38
C ASN A 17 19.19 8.85 -6.29
N ARG A 18 20.17 8.04 -5.87
CA ARG A 18 19.94 6.61 -5.69
C ARG A 18 18.87 6.33 -4.63
N ILE A 19 18.90 7.05 -3.51
CA ILE A 19 17.86 6.95 -2.48
C ILE A 19 16.48 7.37 -3.02
N LEU A 20 16.41 8.43 -3.83
CA LEU A 20 15.14 8.86 -4.42
C LEU A 20 14.55 7.81 -5.35
N VAL A 21 15.37 7.20 -6.21
CA VAL A 21 14.92 6.12 -7.11
C VAL A 21 14.42 4.93 -6.29
N GLU A 22 15.20 4.47 -5.31
CA GLU A 22 14.80 3.36 -4.43
C GLU A 22 13.45 3.65 -3.73
N LEU A 23 13.26 4.85 -3.18
CA LEU A 23 12.00 5.23 -2.53
C LEU A 23 10.81 5.28 -3.49
N VAL A 24 11.03 5.67 -4.76
CA VAL A 24 9.97 5.67 -5.77
C VAL A 24 9.62 4.24 -6.18
N GLU A 25 10.62 3.39 -6.39
CA GLU A 25 10.42 1.97 -6.71
C GLU A 25 9.68 1.25 -5.58
N ASP A 26 10.12 1.43 -4.34
CA ASP A 26 9.45 0.89 -3.14
C ASP A 26 8.01 1.40 -3.04
N GLY A 27 7.79 2.70 -3.30
CA GLY A 27 6.46 3.30 -3.29
C GLY A 27 5.53 2.73 -4.36
N ILE A 28 6.04 2.51 -5.57
CA ILE A 28 5.30 1.88 -6.68
C ILE A 28 4.94 0.44 -6.31
N GLU A 29 5.88 -0.31 -5.73
CA GLU A 29 5.66 -1.70 -5.34
C GLU A 29 4.64 -1.83 -4.21
N LEU A 30 4.73 -0.98 -3.19
CA LEU A 30 3.71 -0.88 -2.14
C LEU A 30 2.32 -0.55 -2.71
N GLN A 31 2.25 0.34 -3.68
CA GLN A 31 0.98 0.68 -4.34
C GLN A 31 0.38 -0.51 -5.09
N LYS A 32 1.19 -1.27 -5.82
CA LYS A 32 0.74 -2.50 -6.51
C LYS A 32 0.24 -3.56 -5.53
N GLN A 33 0.93 -3.73 -4.40
CA GLN A 33 0.50 -4.67 -3.36
C GLN A 33 -0.83 -4.25 -2.74
N LYS A 34 -1.01 -2.95 -2.47
CA LYS A 34 -2.28 -2.41 -1.99
C LYS A 34 -3.41 -2.64 -3.01
N GLU A 35 -3.15 -2.40 -4.29
CA GLU A 35 -4.12 -2.64 -5.36
C GLU A 35 -4.51 -4.12 -5.46
N LYS A 36 -3.54 -5.03 -5.41
CA LYS A 36 -3.79 -6.47 -5.39
C LYS A 36 -4.67 -6.88 -4.21
N ALA A 37 -4.30 -6.47 -3.00
CA ALA A 37 -5.06 -6.79 -1.80
C ALA A 37 -6.50 -6.25 -1.85
N PHE A 38 -6.70 -5.07 -2.47
CA PHE A 38 -8.03 -4.53 -2.71
C PHE A 38 -8.86 -5.42 -3.65
N PHE A 39 -8.28 -5.85 -4.77
CA PHE A 39 -8.99 -6.72 -5.71
C PHE A 39 -9.33 -8.09 -5.10
N ASP A 40 -8.38 -8.69 -4.36
CA ASP A 40 -8.60 -9.96 -3.66
C ASP A 40 -9.76 -9.83 -2.66
N LEU A 41 -9.85 -8.69 -1.94
CA LEU A 41 -10.93 -8.42 -1.01
C LEU A 41 -12.27 -8.18 -1.72
N ALA A 42 -12.27 -7.45 -2.83
CA ALA A 42 -13.46 -7.23 -3.65
C ALA A 42 -14.00 -8.53 -4.27
N GLU A 43 -13.11 -9.44 -4.68
CA GLU A 43 -13.48 -10.76 -5.20
C GLU A 43 -14.10 -11.66 -4.12
N ARG A 44 -13.59 -11.59 -2.89
CA ARG A 44 -14.21 -12.28 -1.75
C ARG A 44 -15.57 -11.69 -1.42
N PHE A 45 -15.68 -10.36 -1.39
CA PHE A 45 -16.94 -9.67 -1.12
C PHE A 45 -18.03 -10.04 -2.13
N ARG A 46 -17.74 -10.01 -3.43
CA ARG A 46 -18.72 -10.37 -4.48
C ARG A 46 -19.15 -11.83 -4.47
N SER A 47 -18.30 -12.72 -3.94
CA SER A 47 -18.52 -14.16 -3.93
C SER A 47 -19.15 -14.66 -2.64
N ALA A 48 -19.23 -13.82 -1.60
CA ALA A 48 -19.81 -14.15 -0.32
C ALA A 48 -21.34 -14.29 -0.41
N ALA A 49 -21.87 -15.38 0.14
CA ALA A 49 -23.31 -15.65 0.20
C ALA A 49 -23.88 -15.53 1.62
N ASP A 50 -23.04 -15.67 2.65
CA ASP A 50 -23.46 -15.45 4.04
C ASP A 50 -23.61 -13.94 4.30
N PRO A 51 -24.81 -13.47 4.69
CA PRO A 51 -25.04 -12.07 5.01
C PRO A 51 -24.04 -11.49 6.02
N LYS A 52 -23.59 -12.29 7.00
CA LYS A 52 -22.60 -11.84 7.99
C LYS A 52 -21.21 -11.65 7.38
N GLU A 53 -20.82 -12.52 6.45
CA GLU A 53 -19.55 -12.37 5.74
C GLU A 53 -19.58 -11.18 4.78
N VAL A 54 -20.71 -10.94 4.10
CA VAL A 54 -20.89 -9.77 3.24
C VAL A 54 -20.72 -8.48 4.03
N GLU A 55 -21.34 -8.37 5.21
CA GLU A 55 -21.20 -7.19 6.07
C GLU A 55 -19.74 -6.97 6.51
N ARG A 56 -19.08 -8.02 7.00
CA ARG A 56 -17.67 -7.95 7.45
C ARG A 56 -16.72 -7.57 6.31
N LEU A 57 -16.87 -8.19 5.14
CA LEU A 57 -16.03 -7.91 3.98
C LEU A 57 -16.30 -6.50 3.41
N GLY A 58 -17.54 -6.03 3.48
CA GLY A 58 -17.91 -4.67 3.10
C GLY A 58 -17.29 -3.61 4.00
N GLU A 59 -17.26 -3.86 5.32
CA GLU A 59 -16.57 -2.99 6.27
C GLU A 59 -15.06 -2.96 6.02
N GLU A 60 -14.44 -4.13 5.81
CA GLU A 60 -13.00 -4.25 5.51
C GLU A 60 -12.64 -3.50 4.22
N LEU A 61 -13.47 -3.61 3.17
CA LEU A 61 -13.30 -2.88 1.91
C LEU A 61 -13.42 -1.35 2.12
N GLY A 62 -14.41 -0.93 2.91
CA GLY A 62 -14.62 0.46 3.27
C GLY A 62 -13.44 1.05 4.06
N GLN A 63 -12.91 0.33 5.04
CA GLN A 63 -11.73 0.74 5.80
C GLN A 63 -10.50 0.88 4.89
N MET A 64 -10.30 -0.05 3.95
CA MET A 64 -9.16 -0.02 3.03
C MET A 64 -9.19 1.18 2.05
N MET A 65 -10.39 1.59 1.62
CA MET A 65 -10.60 2.69 0.67
C MET A 65 -10.64 4.06 1.33
N PHE A 66 -11.30 4.16 2.49
CA PHE A 66 -11.60 5.45 3.12
C PHE A 66 -10.77 5.72 4.38
N GLY A 67 -10.06 4.73 4.91
CA GLY A 67 -9.03 4.90 5.95
C GLY A 67 -9.48 5.74 7.14
N LYS A 68 -10.62 5.41 7.75
CA LYS A 68 -11.09 6.07 8.99
C LYS A 68 -9.97 6.23 10.02
#